data_AF-A0A960WTD0-F1
#
_entry.id   AF-A0A960WTD0-F1
#
_cell.length_a   1.000
_cell.length_b   1.000
_cell.length_c   1.000
_cell.angle_alpha   90.00
_cell.angle_beta   90.00
_cell.angle_gamma   90.00
#
_symmetry.space_group_name_H-M   'P 1'
#
loop_
_entity.id
_entity.type
_entity.pdbx_description
1 polymer ?
#
loop_
_entity_poly.entity_id
_entity_poly.type
_entity_poly.pdbx_seq_one_letter_code
_entity_poly.pdbx_strand_id
1 'polypeptide(L)'
;MAATDLAMKKPTSPKQIAANRRNAAKSTGPCTSRGRAISRMNAVKHGILSREVLVQSRVHHESAEEFESLHRRFFDDLRPEGALEEMLVDQIVTAHWRLRRALAAESGEISLGIDGGERRRRHSPSPTLQWMQWLAFGDPFQAMSESSIGSSLIVCWLRDLRDAVKREGVITETALHSLAARVGGKPTTLVAELDAFRLSLDSGRTIQGPAPGDTPKAETLAFLDRRIAEFQHRKWACVEEEESEEEARRSAALLPSAPALDKILRYEIKLERQIHRNLTQLERLQRMRSGESLPAPLTVDLSERD
;
A
#
# COMPACT_ATOMS: atom_id res chain seq x y z
N MET A 1 30.53 20.16 37.08
CA MET A 1 29.13 20.14 36.60
C MET A 1 28.74 21.57 36.32
N ALA A 2 28.67 21.92 35.04
CA ALA A 2 28.49 23.28 34.55
C ALA A 2 27.04 23.75 34.73
N ALA A 3 26.86 24.85 35.46
CA ALA A 3 25.64 25.63 35.44
C ALA A 3 25.66 26.49 34.16
N THR A 4 24.64 26.31 33.33
CA THR A 4 24.45 26.99 32.06
C THR A 4 24.16 28.47 32.29
N ASP A 5 25.11 29.31 31.89
CA ASP A 5 25.07 30.76 31.98
C ASP A 5 24.05 31.33 30.97
N LEU A 6 22.89 31.80 31.47
CA LEU A 6 21.88 32.51 30.70
C LEU A 6 22.43 33.90 30.35
N ALA A 7 23.08 34.00 29.19
CA ALA A 7 23.62 35.26 28.68
C ALA A 7 22.52 36.34 28.57
N MET A 8 22.48 37.26 29.54
CA MET A 8 21.63 38.44 29.49
C MET A 8 22.06 39.34 28.32
N LYS A 9 21.14 39.61 27.37
CA LYS A 9 21.35 40.57 26.28
C LYS A 9 21.67 41.96 26.87
N LYS A 10 22.85 42.51 26.53
CA LYS A 10 23.24 43.87 26.91
C LYS A 10 22.18 44.89 26.47
N PRO A 11 21.80 45.87 27.30
CA PRO A 11 20.84 46.91 26.92
C PRO A 11 21.41 47.75 25.77
N THR A 12 20.56 48.04 24.78
CA THR A 12 20.91 48.81 23.58
C THR A 12 21.46 50.19 23.95
N SER A 13 22.64 50.50 23.41
CA SER A 13 23.35 51.76 23.67
C SER A 13 22.53 52.99 23.21
N PRO A 14 22.63 54.14 23.90
CA PRO A 14 21.98 55.39 23.48
C PRO A 14 22.32 55.80 22.04
N LYS A 15 23.54 55.48 21.56
CA LYS A 15 23.95 55.72 20.16
C LYS A 15 23.19 54.82 19.18
N GLN A 16 22.94 53.57 19.57
CA GLN A 16 22.13 52.61 18.79
C GLN A 16 20.66 53.05 18.74
N ILE A 17 20.11 53.54 19.85
CA ILE A 17 18.73 54.07 19.91
C ILE A 17 18.59 55.29 18.99
N ALA A 18 19.54 56.22 19.00
CA ALA A 18 19.52 57.39 18.13
C ALA A 18 19.66 57.02 16.63
N ALA A 19 20.49 56.03 16.30
CA ALA A 19 20.62 55.50 14.95
C ALA A 19 19.32 54.80 14.49
N ASN A 20 18.71 53.97 15.34
CA ASN A 20 17.45 53.29 15.05
C ASN A 20 16.30 54.29 14.82
N ARG A 21 16.24 55.38 15.61
CA ARG A 21 15.26 56.46 15.40
C ARG A 21 15.45 57.17 14.06
N ARG A 22 16.70 57.46 13.66
CA ARG A 22 16.99 58.07 12.35
C ARG A 22 16.68 57.13 11.18
N ASN A 23 16.92 55.83 11.32
CA ASN A 23 16.62 54.85 10.29
C ASN A 23 15.11 54.58 10.17
N ALA A 24 14.38 54.55 11.29
CA ALA A 24 12.93 54.43 11.30
C ALA A 24 12.24 55.60 10.57
N ALA A 25 12.78 56.83 10.70
CA ALA A 25 12.27 58.00 9.98
C ALA A 25 12.50 57.95 8.45
N LYS A 26 13.41 57.09 7.96
CA LYS A 26 13.69 56.91 6.52
C LYS A 26 12.99 55.68 5.93
N SER A 27 12.51 54.78 6.78
CA SER A 27 11.88 53.51 6.40
C SER A 27 10.40 53.54 6.75
N THR A 28 9.67 54.53 6.25
CA THR A 28 8.21 54.53 6.29
C THR A 28 7.75 53.60 5.18
N GLY A 29 7.31 52.38 5.54
CA GLY A 29 6.79 51.41 4.57
C GLY A 29 5.70 51.98 3.66
N PRO A 30 5.25 51.24 2.64
CA PRO A 30 4.40 51.77 1.58
C PRO A 30 3.14 52.48 2.12
N CYS A 31 3.05 53.79 1.88
CA CYS A 31 2.00 54.65 2.44
C CYS A 31 0.76 54.80 1.54
N THR A 32 0.83 54.38 0.27
CA THR A 32 -0.29 54.47 -0.68
C THR A 32 -1.10 53.17 -0.70
N SER A 33 -2.40 53.24 -0.97
CA SER A 33 -3.26 52.06 -1.13
C SER A 33 -2.69 51.08 -2.17
N ARG A 34 -2.21 51.62 -3.31
CA ARG A 34 -1.49 50.88 -4.35
C ARG A 34 -0.17 50.28 -3.85
N GLY A 35 0.62 51.02 -3.08
CA GLY A 35 1.88 50.53 -2.51
C GLY A 35 1.68 49.44 -1.46
N ARG A 36 0.62 49.53 -0.64
CA ARG A 36 0.22 48.49 0.31
C ARG A 36 -0.27 47.24 -0.41
N ALA A 37 -1.07 47.38 -1.47
CA ALA A 37 -1.50 46.25 -2.30
C ALA A 37 -0.32 45.55 -2.98
N ILE A 38 0.67 46.30 -3.46
CA ILE A 38 1.91 45.74 -4.03
C ILE A 38 2.75 45.05 -2.95
N SER A 39 2.86 45.64 -1.76
CA SER A 39 3.57 45.03 -0.62
C SER A 39 2.87 43.78 -0.08
N ARG A 40 1.53 43.75 -0.10
CA ARG A 40 0.69 42.59 0.21
C ARG A 40 0.91 41.48 -0.81
N MET A 41 0.90 41.82 -2.10
CA MET A 41 1.24 40.87 -3.17
C MET A 41 2.68 40.38 -3.10
N ASN A 42 3.60 41.15 -2.52
CA ASN A 42 4.97 40.69 -2.25
C ASN A 42 5.02 39.69 -1.09
N ALA A 43 4.15 39.80 -0.09
CA ALA A 43 3.99 38.78 0.96
C ALA A 43 3.27 37.51 0.44
N VAL A 44 2.49 37.58 -0.64
CA VAL A 44 1.94 36.40 -1.34
C VAL A 44 2.99 35.76 -2.26
N LYS A 45 3.73 36.57 -3.05
CA LYS A 45 4.86 36.10 -3.88
C LYS A 45 6.04 35.55 -3.07
N HIS A 46 6.26 36.09 -1.87
CA HIS A 46 7.32 35.71 -0.94
C HIS A 46 6.77 35.39 0.44
N GLY A 47 5.61 34.74 0.52
CA GLY A 47 5.16 34.18 1.79
C GLY A 47 6.27 33.34 2.38
N ILE A 48 6.21 33.04 3.68
CA ILE A 48 7.24 32.26 4.38
C ILE A 48 7.31 30.78 3.93
N LEU A 49 7.07 30.48 2.64
CA LEU A 49 7.94 29.73 1.73
C LEU A 49 7.12 29.02 0.61
N SER A 50 6.38 29.73 -0.26
CA SER A 50 5.47 29.06 -1.23
C SER A 50 6.16 28.05 -2.17
N ARG A 51 7.44 28.28 -2.53
CA ARG A 51 8.27 27.31 -3.26
C ARG A 51 8.73 26.12 -2.42
N GLU A 52 8.92 26.27 -1.11
CA GLU A 52 9.33 25.15 -0.24
C GLU A 52 8.14 24.34 0.28
N VAL A 53 6.92 24.89 0.21
CA VAL A 53 5.69 24.13 0.47
C VAL A 53 5.46 23.08 -0.63
N LEU A 54 5.74 23.44 -1.88
CA LEU A 54 5.58 22.56 -3.04
C LEU A 54 6.71 21.54 -3.13
N VAL A 55 6.33 20.27 -3.28
CA VAL A 55 7.30 19.20 -3.56
C VAL A 55 7.67 19.23 -5.04
N GLN A 56 8.95 19.51 -5.32
CA GLN A 56 9.54 19.44 -6.66
C GLN A 56 10.67 18.39 -6.64
N SER A 57 10.35 17.15 -7.02
CA SER A 57 11.34 16.08 -7.21
C SER A 57 11.50 15.76 -8.70
N ARG A 58 12.39 14.83 -9.08
CA ARG A 58 12.56 14.43 -10.50
C ARG A 58 11.36 13.69 -11.09
N VAL A 59 10.51 13.12 -10.25
CA VAL A 59 9.42 12.21 -10.65
C VAL A 59 8.05 12.70 -10.17
N HIS A 60 8.04 13.66 -9.23
CA HIS A 60 6.83 14.20 -8.64
C HIS A 60 6.91 15.72 -8.56
N HIS A 61 5.94 16.38 -9.17
CA HIS A 61 5.81 17.83 -9.21
C HIS A 61 4.43 18.25 -8.76
N GLU A 62 4.36 18.96 -7.64
CA GLU A 62 3.12 19.61 -7.22
C GLU A 62 2.85 20.85 -8.06
N SER A 63 1.59 21.03 -8.48
CA SER A 63 1.18 22.15 -9.31
C SER A 63 1.13 23.46 -8.51
N ALA A 64 1.98 24.41 -8.89
CA ALA A 64 1.95 25.76 -8.33
C ALA A 64 0.62 26.48 -8.64
N GLU A 65 0.04 26.21 -9.80
CA GLU A 65 -1.25 26.79 -10.22
C GLU A 65 -2.40 26.28 -9.36
N GLU A 66 -2.41 24.99 -9.01
CA GLU A 66 -3.39 24.42 -8.10
C GLU A 66 -3.27 24.99 -6.69
N PHE A 67 -2.04 25.15 -6.19
CA PHE A 67 -1.81 25.76 -4.88
C PHE A 67 -2.29 27.21 -4.86
N GLU A 68 -1.95 28.00 -5.88
CA GLU A 68 -2.41 29.39 -6.01
C GLU A 68 -3.94 29.47 -6.14
N SER A 69 -4.56 28.52 -6.86
CA SER A 69 -6.02 28.42 -6.96
C SER A 69 -6.68 28.09 -5.62
N LEU A 70 -6.11 27.16 -4.86
CA LEU A 70 -6.56 26.86 -3.50
C LEU A 70 -6.42 28.08 -2.59
N HIS A 71 -5.25 28.73 -2.62
CA HIS A 71 -4.97 29.92 -1.83
C HIS A 71 -5.98 31.02 -2.10
N ARG A 72 -6.20 31.37 -3.38
CA ARG A 72 -7.19 32.37 -3.79
C ARG A 72 -8.59 32.06 -3.26
N ARG A 73 -9.06 30.82 -3.38
CA ARG A 73 -10.37 30.43 -2.84
C ARG A 73 -10.47 30.66 -1.34
N PHE A 74 -9.48 30.23 -0.56
CA PHE A 74 -9.46 30.47 0.89
C PHE A 74 -9.43 31.96 1.22
N PHE A 75 -8.68 32.75 0.45
CA PHE A 75 -8.59 34.19 0.64
C PHE A 75 -9.92 34.90 0.33
N ASP A 76 -10.60 34.48 -0.74
CA ASP A 76 -11.90 35.01 -1.15
C ASP A 76 -13.01 34.65 -0.15
N ASP A 77 -12.98 33.42 0.38
CA ASP A 77 -13.95 32.92 1.36
C ASP A 77 -13.74 33.56 2.74
N LEU A 78 -12.49 33.59 3.22
CA LEU A 78 -12.17 34.05 4.58
C LEU A 78 -12.02 35.57 4.68
N ARG A 79 -11.81 36.28 3.56
CA ARG A 79 -11.71 37.74 3.48
C ARG A 79 -10.82 38.36 4.56
N PRO A 80 -9.53 37.97 4.64
CA PRO A 80 -8.62 38.49 5.64
C PRO A 80 -8.38 39.99 5.45
N GLU A 81 -8.36 40.74 6.56
CA GLU A 81 -7.98 42.15 6.55
C GLU A 81 -6.73 42.40 7.38
N GLY A 82 -5.66 42.84 6.70
CA GLY A 82 -4.41 43.22 7.35
C GLY A 82 -3.50 42.03 7.60
N ALA A 83 -2.25 42.33 7.95
CA ALA A 83 -1.15 41.36 7.88
C ALA A 83 -1.33 40.12 8.78
N LEU A 84 -1.99 40.25 9.93
CA LEU A 84 -2.17 39.14 10.88
C LEU A 84 -3.19 38.12 10.37
N GLU A 85 -4.31 38.59 9.83
CA GLU A 85 -5.31 37.69 9.25
C GLU A 85 -4.79 37.03 7.97
N GLU A 86 -4.11 37.81 7.12
CA GLU A 86 -3.48 37.30 5.89
C GLU A 86 -2.48 36.17 6.23
N MET A 87 -1.64 36.37 7.25
CA MET A 87 -0.72 35.34 7.74
C MET A 87 -1.44 34.07 8.24
N LEU A 88 -2.58 34.20 8.94
CA LEU A 88 -3.33 33.04 9.43
C LEU A 88 -3.93 32.25 8.27
N VAL A 89 -4.48 32.94 7.25
CA VAL A 89 -4.98 32.30 6.02
C VAL A 89 -3.86 31.55 5.31
N ASP A 90 -2.68 32.14 5.14
CA ASP A 90 -1.52 31.47 4.54
C ASP A 90 -1.13 30.17 5.27
N GLN A 91 -1.15 30.20 6.61
CA GLN A 91 -0.84 29.02 7.41
C GLN A 91 -1.93 27.95 7.30
N ILE A 92 -3.21 28.33 7.23
CA ILE A 92 -4.33 27.40 7.02
C ILE A 92 -4.18 26.70 5.67
N VAL A 93 -3.97 27.46 4.60
CA VAL A 93 -3.80 26.93 3.23
C VAL A 93 -2.59 25.99 3.17
N THR A 94 -1.47 26.37 3.79
CA THR A 94 -0.25 25.55 3.83
C THR A 94 -0.48 24.24 4.59
N ALA A 95 -1.17 24.29 5.73
CA ALA A 95 -1.48 23.10 6.51
C ALA A 95 -2.45 22.17 5.76
N HIS A 96 -3.45 22.74 5.09
CA HIS A 96 -4.38 21.99 4.24
C HIS A 96 -3.66 21.31 3.06
N TRP A 97 -2.73 22.00 2.41
CA TRP A 97 -1.92 21.40 1.33
C TRP A 97 -1.05 20.23 1.84
N ARG A 98 -0.50 20.35 3.05
CA ARG A 98 0.23 19.24 3.70
C ARG A 98 -0.69 18.08 4.08
N LEU A 99 -1.95 18.36 4.43
CA LEU A 99 -2.93 17.32 4.74
C LEU A 99 -3.29 16.52 3.48
N ARG A 100 -3.49 17.19 2.34
CA ARG A 100 -3.66 16.51 1.03
C ARG A 100 -2.51 15.55 0.72
N ARG A 101 -1.27 15.90 1.07
CA ARG A 101 -0.11 15.01 0.93
C ARG A 101 -0.18 13.79 1.85
N ALA A 102 -0.64 13.94 3.08
CA ALA A 102 -0.79 12.81 4.00
C ALA A 102 -1.78 11.77 3.45
N LEU A 103 -2.94 12.24 2.97
CA LEU A 103 -3.95 11.41 2.33
C LEU A 103 -3.43 10.74 1.04
N ALA A 104 -2.64 11.47 0.23
CA ALA A 104 -2.00 10.88 -0.96
C ALA A 104 -0.97 9.81 -0.59
N ALA A 105 -0.22 10.00 0.50
CA ALA A 105 0.74 9.02 1.00
C ALA A 105 0.03 7.77 1.54
N GLU A 106 -1.09 7.93 2.26
CA GLU A 106 -1.94 6.82 2.71
C GLU A 106 -2.43 6.00 1.52
N SER A 107 -3.01 6.65 0.52
CA SER A 107 -3.46 5.99 -0.72
C SER A 107 -2.32 5.28 -1.45
N GLY A 108 -1.12 5.88 -1.47
CA GLY A 108 0.07 5.27 -2.05
C GLY A 108 0.56 4.03 -1.30
N GLU A 109 0.57 4.06 0.03
CA GLU A 109 0.92 2.90 0.88
C GLU A 109 -0.06 1.75 0.70
N ILE A 110 -1.37 2.05 0.67
CA ILE A 110 -2.43 1.07 0.39
C ILE A 110 -2.23 0.45 -1.01
N SER A 111 -2.00 1.29 -2.03
CA SER A 111 -1.79 0.84 -3.40
C SER A 111 -0.57 -0.07 -3.51
N LEU A 112 0.55 0.29 -2.87
CA LEU A 112 1.75 -0.53 -2.82
C LEU A 112 1.53 -1.86 -2.08
N GLY A 113 0.69 -1.86 -1.04
CA GLY A 113 0.28 -3.07 -0.32
C GLY A 113 -0.52 -4.03 -1.22
N ILE A 114 -1.53 -3.51 -1.92
CA ILE A 114 -2.37 -4.27 -2.85
C ILE A 114 -1.55 -4.78 -4.04
N ASP A 115 -0.81 -3.89 -4.71
CA ASP A 115 0.02 -4.20 -5.88
C ASP A 115 1.19 -5.12 -5.52
N GLY A 116 1.68 -5.05 -4.27
CA GLY A 116 2.73 -5.93 -3.76
C GLY A 116 2.29 -7.40 -3.78
N GLY A 117 1.00 -7.68 -3.52
CA GLY A 117 0.42 -9.01 -3.69
C GLY A 117 0.36 -9.42 -5.16
N GLU A 118 -0.06 -8.51 -6.04
CA GLU A 118 -0.18 -8.78 -7.48
C GLU A 118 1.18 -8.98 -8.18
N ARG A 119 2.22 -8.26 -7.75
CA ARG A 119 3.60 -8.47 -8.22
C ARG A 119 4.14 -9.83 -7.81
N ARG A 120 3.81 -10.34 -6.61
CA ARG A 120 4.14 -11.72 -6.22
C ARG A 120 3.44 -12.75 -7.11
N ARG A 121 2.23 -12.47 -7.60
CA ARG A 121 1.52 -13.34 -8.57
C ARG A 121 2.18 -13.34 -9.94
N ARG A 122 2.48 -12.16 -10.51
CA ARG A 122 3.14 -12.07 -11.83
C ARG A 122 4.56 -12.62 -11.81
N HIS A 123 5.24 -12.46 -10.68
CA HIS A 123 6.50 -13.13 -10.35
C HIS A 123 6.27 -14.34 -9.47
N SER A 124 5.28 -15.18 -9.81
CA SER A 124 5.28 -16.56 -9.34
C SER A 124 6.69 -17.10 -9.56
N PRO A 125 7.30 -17.81 -8.58
CA PRO A 125 8.65 -18.33 -8.75
C PRO A 125 8.66 -19.04 -10.09
N SER A 126 9.68 -18.77 -10.93
CA SER A 126 9.78 -19.41 -12.25
C SER A 126 9.34 -20.88 -12.12
N PRO A 127 8.62 -21.47 -13.09
CA PRO A 127 8.14 -22.85 -12.97
C PRO A 127 9.23 -23.81 -12.46
N THR A 128 10.49 -23.54 -12.81
CA THR A 128 11.71 -24.17 -12.28
C THR A 128 11.97 -23.95 -10.78
N LEU A 129 11.82 -22.74 -10.23
CA LEU A 129 11.98 -22.44 -8.80
C LEU A 129 10.84 -23.01 -7.96
N GLN A 130 9.59 -22.94 -8.44
CA GLN A 130 8.45 -23.54 -7.74
C GLN A 130 8.60 -25.07 -7.68
N TRP A 131 9.09 -25.65 -8.78
CA TRP A 131 9.51 -27.04 -8.86
C TRP A 131 10.64 -27.37 -7.87
N MET A 132 11.70 -26.56 -7.79
CA MET A 132 12.79 -26.75 -6.83
C MET A 132 12.30 -26.67 -5.37
N GLN A 133 11.33 -25.80 -5.08
CA GLN A 133 10.70 -25.74 -3.76
C GLN A 133 9.94 -27.03 -3.44
N TRP A 134 9.08 -27.53 -4.34
CA TRP A 134 8.36 -28.78 -4.12
C TRP A 134 9.31 -29.98 -3.93
N LEU A 135 10.41 -30.02 -4.68
CA LEU A 135 11.45 -31.03 -4.50
C LEU A 135 12.21 -30.92 -3.17
N ALA A 136 12.33 -29.72 -2.60
CA ALA A 136 13.05 -29.52 -1.35
C ALA A 136 12.34 -30.14 -0.13
N PHE A 137 11.03 -30.38 -0.23
CA PHE A 137 10.21 -30.97 0.83
C PHE A 137 10.04 -32.50 0.73
N GLY A 138 10.73 -33.17 -0.20
CA GLY A 138 10.65 -34.62 -0.38
C GLY A 138 9.90 -35.01 -1.65
N ASP A 139 8.76 -35.70 -1.53
CA ASP A 139 7.94 -36.04 -2.69
C ASP A 139 7.14 -34.82 -3.17
N PRO A 140 7.42 -34.28 -4.37
CA PRO A 140 6.73 -33.09 -4.86
C PRO A 140 5.24 -33.33 -5.12
N PHE A 141 4.81 -34.59 -5.29
CA PHE A 141 3.42 -34.91 -5.62
C PHE A 141 2.44 -34.42 -4.56
N GLN A 142 2.77 -34.56 -3.27
CA GLN A 142 1.89 -34.12 -2.19
C GLN A 142 1.68 -32.60 -2.23
N ALA A 143 2.77 -31.83 -2.27
CA ALA A 143 2.72 -30.36 -2.34
C ALA A 143 2.04 -29.86 -3.62
N MET A 144 2.24 -30.56 -4.74
CA MET A 144 1.54 -30.24 -6.00
C MET A 144 0.03 -30.48 -5.88
N SER A 145 -0.37 -31.54 -5.21
CA SER A 145 -1.78 -31.90 -5.05
C SER A 145 -2.55 -30.93 -4.14
N GLU A 146 -1.83 -30.19 -3.30
CA GLU A 146 -2.34 -29.16 -2.39
C GLU A 146 -2.30 -27.75 -3.01
N SER A 147 -2.02 -27.63 -4.31
CA SER A 147 -2.02 -26.35 -5.04
C SER A 147 -2.88 -26.43 -6.31
N SER A 148 -3.51 -25.30 -6.67
CA SER A 148 -4.27 -25.18 -7.92
C SER A 148 -3.42 -25.43 -9.16
N ILE A 149 -2.17 -24.94 -9.17
CA ILE A 149 -1.20 -25.10 -10.25
C ILE A 149 -0.71 -26.55 -10.31
N GLY A 150 -0.32 -27.13 -9.17
CA GLY A 150 0.17 -28.50 -9.12
C GLY A 150 -0.90 -29.52 -9.50
N SER A 151 -2.13 -29.35 -9.02
CA SER A 151 -3.28 -30.18 -9.40
C SER A 151 -3.60 -30.05 -10.90
N SER A 152 -3.45 -28.86 -11.49
CA SER A 152 -3.59 -28.67 -12.94
C SER A 152 -2.54 -29.46 -13.73
N LEU A 153 -1.28 -29.45 -13.27
CA LEU A 153 -0.20 -30.23 -13.89
C LEU A 153 -0.45 -31.74 -13.80
N ILE A 154 -0.87 -32.23 -12.63
CA ILE A 154 -1.23 -33.64 -12.43
C ILE A 154 -2.36 -34.06 -13.38
N VAL A 155 -3.41 -33.26 -13.51
CA VAL A 155 -4.51 -33.52 -14.44
C VAL A 155 -4.02 -33.59 -15.89
N CYS A 156 -3.14 -32.68 -16.31
CA CYS A 156 -2.54 -32.73 -17.65
C CYS A 156 -1.74 -34.01 -17.86
N TRP A 157 -0.91 -34.41 -16.89
CA TRP A 157 -0.12 -35.63 -16.98
C TRP A 157 -0.97 -36.90 -17.03
N LEU A 158 -2.03 -36.98 -16.22
CA LEU A 158 -2.96 -38.10 -16.24
C LEU A 158 -3.74 -38.17 -17.55
N ARG A 159 -4.08 -37.02 -18.17
CA ARG A 159 -4.71 -36.98 -19.50
C ARG A 159 -3.77 -37.50 -20.58
N ASP A 160 -2.51 -37.09 -20.56
CA ASP A 160 -1.50 -37.60 -21.50
C ASP A 160 -1.33 -39.12 -21.36
N LEU A 161 -1.27 -39.62 -20.12
CA LEU A 161 -1.20 -41.05 -19.84
C LEU A 161 -2.45 -41.79 -20.31
N ARG A 162 -3.64 -41.22 -20.07
CA ARG A 162 -4.91 -41.77 -20.57
C ARG A 162 -4.91 -41.88 -22.09
N ASP A 163 -4.39 -40.88 -22.80
CA ASP A 163 -4.29 -40.91 -24.26
C ASP A 163 -3.23 -41.89 -24.78
N ALA A 164 -2.17 -42.16 -24.00
CA ALA A 164 -1.28 -43.29 -24.26
C ALA A 164 -2.00 -44.64 -24.10
N VAL A 165 -2.72 -44.86 -22.99
CA VAL A 165 -3.49 -46.09 -22.75
C VAL A 165 -4.58 -46.32 -23.81
N LYS A 166 -5.22 -45.26 -24.33
CA LYS A 166 -6.16 -45.41 -25.46
C LYS A 166 -5.50 -46.00 -26.70
N ARG A 167 -4.24 -45.68 -26.96
CA ARG A 167 -3.47 -46.17 -28.12
C ARG A 167 -2.88 -47.55 -27.86
N GLU A 168 -2.26 -47.74 -26.71
CA GLU A 168 -1.43 -48.92 -26.38
C GLU A 168 -2.22 -50.02 -25.65
N GLY A 169 -3.37 -49.71 -25.06
CA GLY A 169 -4.25 -50.65 -24.37
C GLY A 169 -3.87 -50.90 -22.90
N VAL A 170 -2.62 -50.64 -22.50
CA VAL A 170 -2.11 -50.84 -21.14
C VAL A 170 -1.21 -49.67 -20.73
N ILE A 171 -0.90 -49.56 -19.44
CA ILE A 171 0.14 -48.64 -18.95
C ILE A 171 1.51 -49.27 -19.23
N THR A 172 2.27 -48.68 -20.14
CA THR A 172 3.63 -49.14 -20.47
C THR A 172 4.68 -48.56 -19.51
N GLU A 173 5.75 -49.31 -19.27
CA GLU A 173 6.91 -48.82 -18.49
C GLU A 173 7.52 -47.56 -19.12
N THR A 174 7.48 -47.46 -20.45
CA THR A 174 7.91 -46.26 -21.17
C THR A 174 7.05 -45.04 -20.86
N ALA A 175 5.74 -45.22 -20.68
CA ALA A 175 4.83 -44.15 -20.29
C ALA A 175 5.08 -43.72 -18.83
N LEU A 176 5.30 -44.67 -17.91
CA LEU A 176 5.65 -44.39 -16.52
C LEU A 176 7.01 -43.70 -16.38
N HIS A 177 8.01 -44.13 -17.14
CA HIS A 177 9.32 -43.49 -17.18
C HIS A 177 9.23 -42.06 -17.75
N SER A 178 8.41 -41.85 -18.79
CA SER A 178 8.17 -40.52 -19.35
C SER A 178 7.47 -39.60 -18.36
N LEU A 179 6.53 -40.14 -17.57
CA LEU A 179 5.90 -39.42 -16.46
C LEU A 179 6.95 -39.07 -15.40
N ALA A 180 7.73 -40.04 -14.92
CA ALA A 180 8.79 -39.82 -13.93
C ALA A 180 9.81 -38.77 -14.39
N ALA A 181 10.18 -38.76 -15.67
CA ALA A 181 11.08 -37.76 -16.25
C ALA A 181 10.51 -36.32 -16.17
N ARG A 182 9.19 -36.16 -16.34
CA ARG A 182 8.51 -34.86 -16.17
C ARG A 182 8.51 -34.39 -14.71
N VAL A 183 8.67 -35.32 -13.78
CA VAL A 183 8.73 -35.09 -12.33
C VAL A 183 10.20 -35.13 -11.82
N GLY A 184 11.16 -34.75 -12.69
CA GLY A 184 12.58 -34.64 -12.34
C GLY A 184 13.33 -35.97 -12.24
N GLY A 185 12.77 -37.05 -12.81
CA GLY A 185 13.41 -38.37 -12.91
C GLY A 185 13.42 -39.19 -11.62
N LYS A 186 12.77 -38.72 -10.54
CA LYS A 186 12.61 -39.48 -9.30
C LYS A 186 11.25 -40.18 -9.25
N PRO A 187 11.16 -41.40 -8.69
CA PRO A 187 9.87 -42.06 -8.47
C PRO A 187 9.08 -41.25 -7.43
N THR A 188 7.94 -40.70 -7.86
CA THR A 188 6.99 -40.04 -6.97
C THR A 188 5.89 -40.99 -6.54
N THR A 189 5.14 -40.63 -5.49
CA THR A 189 4.01 -41.43 -5.02
C THR A 189 3.00 -41.70 -6.15
N LEU A 190 2.80 -40.74 -7.07
CA LEU A 190 1.96 -40.93 -8.25
C LEU A 190 2.47 -42.04 -9.18
N VAL A 191 3.77 -42.05 -9.49
CA VAL A 191 4.36 -43.07 -10.36
C VAL A 191 4.32 -44.44 -9.68
N ALA A 192 4.57 -44.49 -8.37
CA ALA A 192 4.49 -45.72 -7.59
C ALA A 192 3.05 -46.26 -7.51
N GLU A 193 2.05 -45.39 -7.34
CA GLU A 193 0.63 -45.75 -7.36
C GLU A 193 0.22 -46.36 -8.71
N LEU A 194 0.64 -45.73 -9.82
CA LEU A 194 0.35 -46.20 -11.16
C LEU A 194 1.04 -47.53 -11.49
N ASP A 195 2.28 -47.73 -11.05
CA ASP A 195 3.00 -49.00 -11.24
C ASP A 195 2.41 -50.12 -10.38
N ALA A 196 2.02 -49.82 -9.13
CA ALA A 196 1.31 -50.77 -8.27
C ALA A 196 -0.04 -51.20 -8.88
N PHE A 197 -0.78 -50.25 -9.47
CA PHE A 197 -2.01 -50.56 -10.19
C PHE A 197 -1.75 -51.43 -11.42
N ARG A 198 -0.72 -51.12 -12.22
CA ARG A 198 -0.30 -51.97 -13.36
C ARG A 198 -0.03 -53.42 -12.93
N LEU A 199 0.78 -53.61 -11.88
CA LEU A 199 1.10 -54.94 -11.35
C LEU A 199 -0.13 -55.68 -10.79
N SER A 200 -1.13 -54.95 -10.28
CA SER A 200 -2.39 -55.55 -9.81
C SER A 200 -3.23 -56.13 -10.96
N LEU A 201 -3.23 -55.47 -12.13
CA LEU A 201 -3.90 -55.97 -13.33
C LEU A 201 -3.19 -57.21 -13.88
N ASP A 202 -1.86 -57.23 -13.90
CA ASP A 202 -1.06 -58.37 -14.37
C ASP A 202 -1.23 -59.62 -13.47
N SER A 203 -1.50 -59.41 -12.18
CA SER A 203 -1.77 -60.49 -11.21
C SER A 203 -3.24 -60.91 -11.11
N GLY A 204 -4.13 -60.31 -11.92
CA GLY A 204 -5.56 -60.64 -11.96
C GLY A 204 -6.34 -60.24 -10.69
N ARG A 205 -5.81 -59.31 -9.88
CA ARG A 205 -6.48 -58.82 -8.67
C ARG A 205 -7.20 -57.50 -8.97
N THR A 206 -8.51 -57.54 -9.08
CA THR A 206 -9.33 -56.32 -9.22
C THR A 206 -9.40 -55.57 -7.88
N ILE A 207 -8.62 -54.48 -7.75
CA ILE A 207 -8.71 -53.55 -6.62
C ILE A 207 -9.83 -52.55 -6.97
N GLN A 208 -11.09 -52.93 -6.72
CA GLN A 208 -12.31 -52.09 -6.85
C GLN A 208 -12.78 -51.70 -8.28
N GLY A 209 -13.48 -52.63 -8.97
CA GLY A 209 -14.49 -52.46 -10.05
C GLY A 209 -14.05 -51.92 -11.43
N PRO A 210 -14.53 -52.47 -12.58
CA PRO A 210 -15.92 -52.87 -12.92
C PRO A 210 -16.12 -54.38 -13.17
N ALA A 211 -17.29 -54.77 -13.70
CA ALA A 211 -17.80 -56.14 -13.81
C ALA A 211 -16.89 -57.11 -14.61
N PRO A 212 -16.90 -58.42 -14.27
CA PRO A 212 -16.07 -59.44 -14.92
C PRO A 212 -16.49 -59.62 -16.38
N GLY A 213 -15.83 -58.88 -17.28
CA GLY A 213 -16.14 -58.84 -18.71
C GLY A 213 -15.45 -57.71 -19.49
N ASP A 214 -14.96 -56.68 -18.79
CA ASP A 214 -14.27 -55.56 -19.43
C ASP A 214 -12.78 -55.84 -19.70
N THR A 215 -12.28 -55.40 -20.86
CA THR A 215 -10.85 -55.55 -21.22
C THR A 215 -9.95 -54.78 -20.22
N PRO A 216 -8.71 -55.23 -19.93
CA PRO A 216 -7.76 -54.51 -19.04
C PRO A 216 -7.59 -53.02 -19.38
N LYS A 217 -7.78 -52.67 -20.66
CA LYS A 217 -7.82 -51.31 -21.17
C LYS A 217 -8.95 -50.47 -20.56
N ALA A 218 -10.16 -51.01 -20.49
CA ALA A 218 -11.33 -50.31 -19.96
C ALA A 218 -11.19 -50.06 -18.46
N GLU A 219 -10.66 -51.04 -17.71
CA GLU A 219 -10.36 -50.89 -16.28
C GLU A 219 -9.31 -49.80 -16.04
N THR A 220 -8.25 -49.79 -16.84
CA THR A 220 -7.19 -48.77 -16.75
C THR A 220 -7.73 -47.37 -17.06
N LEU A 221 -8.55 -47.22 -18.11
CA LEU A 221 -9.15 -45.93 -18.45
C LEU A 221 -10.10 -45.45 -17.36
N ALA A 222 -10.91 -46.35 -16.78
CA ALA A 222 -11.79 -46.02 -15.67
C ALA A 222 -11.02 -45.57 -14.41
N PHE A 223 -9.89 -46.23 -14.10
CA PHE A 223 -9.00 -45.81 -13.02
C PHE A 223 -8.45 -44.39 -13.26
N LEU A 224 -7.90 -44.13 -14.45
CA LEU A 224 -7.37 -42.81 -14.81
C LEU A 224 -8.45 -41.73 -14.81
N ASP A 225 -9.66 -42.03 -15.29
CA ASP A 225 -10.79 -41.10 -15.27
C ASP A 225 -11.20 -40.73 -13.83
N ARG A 226 -11.20 -41.69 -12.89
CA ARG A 226 -11.44 -41.42 -11.47
C ARG A 226 -10.37 -40.49 -10.87
N ARG A 227 -9.09 -40.78 -11.12
CA ARG A 227 -7.98 -39.94 -10.62
C ARG A 227 -8.01 -38.54 -11.23
N ILE A 228 -8.30 -38.42 -12.54
CA ILE A 228 -8.48 -37.13 -13.21
C ILE A 228 -9.62 -36.32 -12.54
N ALA A 229 -10.76 -36.96 -12.26
CA ALA A 229 -11.89 -36.30 -11.60
C ALA A 229 -11.53 -35.84 -10.17
N GLU A 230 -10.82 -36.67 -9.41
CA GLU A 230 -10.34 -36.32 -8.07
C GLU A 230 -9.44 -35.08 -8.08
N PHE A 231 -8.42 -35.04 -8.94
CA PHE A 231 -7.53 -33.87 -9.01
C PHE A 231 -8.19 -32.63 -9.62
N GLN A 232 -9.23 -32.79 -10.44
CA GLN A 232 -10.07 -31.65 -10.86
C GLN A 232 -10.86 -31.07 -9.69
N HIS A 233 -11.42 -31.93 -8.84
CA HIS A 233 -12.12 -31.48 -7.64
C HIS A 233 -11.15 -30.82 -6.65
N ARG A 234 -9.98 -31.43 -6.39
CA ARG A 234 -8.93 -30.83 -5.55
C ARG A 234 -8.44 -29.50 -6.09
N LYS A 235 -8.22 -29.39 -7.40
CA LYS A 235 -7.89 -28.11 -8.04
C LYS A 235 -8.91 -27.04 -7.69
N TRP A 236 -10.21 -27.35 -7.83
CA TRP A 236 -11.27 -26.37 -7.56
C TRP A 236 -11.28 -25.93 -6.10
N ALA A 237 -11.13 -26.88 -5.16
CA ALA A 237 -11.01 -26.57 -3.73
C ALA A 237 -9.78 -25.68 -3.44
N CYS A 238 -8.61 -26.00 -4.00
CA CYS A 238 -7.41 -25.16 -3.85
C CYS A 238 -7.59 -23.77 -4.46
N VAL A 239 -8.31 -23.64 -5.60
CA VAL A 239 -8.60 -22.33 -6.19
C VAL A 239 -9.45 -21.49 -5.24
N GLU A 240 -10.50 -22.07 -4.66
CA GLU A 240 -11.38 -21.37 -3.72
C GLU A 240 -10.62 -20.90 -2.47
N GLU A 241 -9.78 -21.77 -1.90
CA GLU A 241 -8.92 -21.42 -0.76
C GLU A 241 -7.88 -20.35 -1.14
N GLU A 242 -7.16 -20.50 -2.25
CA GLU A 242 -6.15 -19.53 -2.74
C GLU A 242 -6.79 -18.17 -3.09
N GLU A 243 -8.02 -18.15 -3.62
CA GLU A 243 -8.79 -16.94 -3.91
C GLU A 243 -9.26 -16.25 -2.62
N SER A 244 -9.82 -17.01 -1.68
CA SER A 244 -10.25 -16.52 -0.36
C SER A 244 -9.07 -15.94 0.43
N GLU A 245 -7.94 -16.65 0.46
CA GLU A 245 -6.70 -16.15 1.07
C GLU A 245 -6.24 -14.85 0.42
N GLU A 246 -6.38 -14.72 -0.90
CA GLU A 246 -6.00 -13.49 -1.58
C GLU A 246 -6.97 -12.35 -1.29
N GLU A 247 -8.27 -12.62 -1.29
CA GLU A 247 -9.27 -11.62 -0.90
C GLU A 247 -9.01 -11.13 0.52
N ALA A 248 -8.67 -12.03 1.45
CA ALA A 248 -8.23 -11.69 2.79
C ALA A 248 -6.95 -10.84 2.79
N ARG A 249 -5.94 -11.18 1.98
CA ARG A 249 -4.70 -10.37 1.85
C ARG A 249 -4.97 -8.98 1.29
N ARG A 250 -5.79 -8.87 0.24
CA ARG A 250 -6.18 -7.59 -0.36
C ARG A 250 -6.94 -6.74 0.65
N SER A 251 -7.87 -7.34 1.38
CA SER A 251 -8.62 -6.68 2.44
C SER A 251 -7.69 -6.21 3.57
N ALA A 252 -6.71 -7.02 3.97
CA ALA A 252 -5.71 -6.62 4.96
C ALA A 252 -4.80 -5.49 4.47
N ALA A 253 -4.50 -5.43 3.17
CA ALA A 253 -3.69 -4.39 2.55
C ALA A 253 -4.43 -3.05 2.34
N LEU A 254 -5.75 -2.98 2.63
CA LEU A 254 -6.52 -1.74 2.62
C LEU A 254 -6.09 -0.76 3.73
N LEU A 255 -5.31 -1.22 4.70
CA LEU A 255 -4.70 -0.37 5.71
C LEU A 255 -3.18 -0.31 5.51
N PRO A 256 -2.57 0.89 5.61
CA PRO A 256 -1.11 1.01 5.62
C PRO A 256 -0.48 0.18 6.74
N SER A 257 0.80 -0.16 6.60
CA SER A 257 1.56 -0.81 7.66
C SER A 257 1.53 0.01 8.95
N ALA A 258 1.55 -0.63 10.13
CA ALA A 258 1.46 0.07 11.41
C ALA A 258 2.47 1.23 11.57
N PRO A 259 3.75 1.11 11.16
CA PRO A 259 4.69 2.25 11.21
C PRO A 259 4.33 3.39 10.25
N ALA A 260 3.82 3.07 9.06
CA ALA A 260 3.39 4.08 8.09
C ALA A 260 2.12 4.79 8.58
N LEU A 261 1.15 4.02 9.08
CA LEU A 261 -0.10 4.54 9.63
C LEU A 261 0.15 5.45 10.83
N ASP A 262 0.99 5.05 11.79
CA ASP A 262 1.35 5.90 12.93
C ASP A 262 1.98 7.23 12.49
N LYS A 263 2.86 7.18 11.48
CA LYS A 263 3.49 8.39 10.91
C LYS A 263 2.46 9.29 10.24
N ILE A 264 1.53 8.73 9.47
CA ILE A 264 0.45 9.45 8.80
C ILE A 264 -0.46 10.11 9.84
N LEU A 265 -1.00 9.33 10.78
CA LEU A 265 -1.91 9.81 11.83
C LEU A 265 -1.29 10.92 12.68
N ARG A 266 -0.02 10.79 13.10
CA ARG A 266 0.66 11.86 13.84
C ARG A 266 0.77 13.15 13.02
N TYR A 267 1.01 13.02 11.71
CA TYR A 267 1.10 14.15 10.81
C TYR A 267 -0.27 14.80 10.61
N GLU A 268 -1.32 14.00 10.36
CA GLU A 268 -2.70 14.46 10.21
C GLU A 268 -3.20 15.18 11.46
N ILE A 269 -3.11 14.54 12.63
CA ILE A 269 -3.54 15.13 13.91
C ILE A 269 -2.82 16.47 14.14
N LYS A 270 -1.52 16.55 13.85
CA LYS A 270 -0.76 17.80 13.99
C LYS A 270 -1.28 18.89 13.05
N LEU A 271 -1.55 18.55 11.79
CA LEU A 271 -2.04 19.50 10.78
C LEU A 271 -3.47 19.94 11.07
N GLU A 272 -4.37 19.04 11.43
CA GLU A 272 -5.75 19.34 11.82
C GLU A 272 -5.78 20.28 13.02
N ARG A 273 -5.00 19.99 14.06
CA ARG A 273 -4.86 20.89 15.22
C ARG A 273 -4.30 22.25 14.83
N GLN A 274 -3.39 22.31 13.85
CA GLN A 274 -2.87 23.59 13.35
C GLN A 274 -3.95 24.38 12.61
N ILE A 275 -4.72 23.72 11.74
CA ILE A 275 -5.81 24.33 10.98
C ILE A 275 -6.88 24.88 11.93
N HIS A 276 -7.37 24.07 12.87
CA HIS A 276 -8.40 24.49 13.82
C HIS A 276 -7.93 25.68 14.67
N ARG A 277 -6.71 25.61 15.23
CA ARG A 277 -6.16 26.73 16.01
C ARG A 277 -6.10 28.01 15.19
N ASN A 278 -5.64 27.93 13.95
CA ASN A 278 -5.53 29.10 13.09
C ASN A 278 -6.89 29.66 12.68
N LEU A 279 -7.87 28.80 12.38
CA LEU A 279 -9.25 29.22 12.12
C LEU A 279 -9.86 29.93 13.33
N THR A 280 -9.70 29.39 14.54
CA THR A 280 -10.20 30.04 15.76
C THR A 280 -9.53 31.39 16.01
N GLN A 281 -8.21 31.51 15.80
CA GLN A 281 -7.53 32.81 15.93
C GLN A 281 -8.00 33.80 14.87
N LEU A 282 -8.22 33.34 13.64
CA LEU A 282 -8.69 34.18 12.54
C LEU A 282 -10.10 34.71 12.83
N GLU A 283 -11.01 33.82 13.20
CA GLU A 283 -12.39 34.19 13.58
C GLU A 283 -12.39 35.21 14.72
N ARG A 284 -11.54 35.03 15.72
CA ARG A 284 -11.40 35.98 16.83
C ARG A 284 -10.99 37.36 16.34
N LEU A 285 -9.98 37.47 15.47
CA LEU A 285 -9.53 38.74 14.91
C LEU A 285 -10.64 39.42 14.10
N GLN A 286 -11.37 38.64 13.30
CA GLN A 286 -12.47 39.14 12.48
C GLN A 286 -13.65 39.64 13.33
N ARG A 287 -14.01 38.93 14.39
CA ARG A 287 -15.03 39.36 15.36
C ARG A 287 -14.61 40.64 16.10
N MET A 288 -13.36 40.72 16.56
CA MET A 288 -12.81 41.94 17.17
C MET A 288 -12.84 43.13 16.20
N ARG A 289 -12.54 42.89 14.92
CA ARG A 289 -12.66 43.90 13.85
C ARG A 289 -14.09 44.36 13.64
N SER A 290 -15.07 43.45 13.74
CA SER A 290 -16.50 43.79 13.66
C SER A 290 -17.05 44.54 14.88
N GLY A 291 -16.22 44.79 15.90
CA GLY A 291 -16.59 45.51 17.12
C GLY A 291 -17.08 44.62 18.26
N GLU A 292 -17.01 43.29 18.10
CA GLU A 292 -17.37 42.35 19.16
C GLU A 292 -16.26 42.28 20.22
N SER A 293 -16.62 42.52 21.49
CA SER A 293 -15.68 42.39 22.60
C SER A 293 -15.55 40.92 23.00
N LEU A 294 -14.42 40.30 22.67
CA LEU A 294 -14.16 38.90 23.00
C LEU A 294 -13.29 38.77 24.25
N PRO A 295 -13.71 37.99 25.27
CA PRO A 295 -12.92 37.77 26.48
C PRO A 295 -11.58 37.09 26.15
N ALA A 296 -10.57 37.30 27.00
CA ALA A 296 -9.26 36.66 26.88
C ALA A 296 -9.42 35.12 26.74
N PRO A 297 -8.59 34.45 25.93
CA PRO A 297 -8.75 33.01 25.72
C PRO A 297 -8.55 32.28 27.06
N LEU A 298 -9.56 31.53 27.48
CA LEU A 298 -9.49 30.67 28.66
C LEU A 298 -8.64 29.45 28.30
N THR A 299 -7.45 29.37 28.87
CA THR A 299 -6.63 28.15 28.81
C THR A 299 -7.02 27.30 30.01
N VAL A 300 -7.79 26.24 29.77
CA VAL A 300 -8.14 25.27 30.82
C VAL A 300 -7.07 24.18 30.78
N ASP A 301 -6.10 24.26 31.69
CA ASP A 301 -5.18 23.14 31.93
C ASP A 301 -5.97 22.07 32.69
N LEU A 302 -6.41 21.04 31.95
CA LEU A 302 -6.91 19.80 32.54
C LEU A 302 -5.71 19.01 33.05
N SER A 303 -5.30 19.28 34.29
CA SER A 303 -4.46 18.34 35.03
C SER A 303 -5.33 17.14 35.40
N GLU A 304 -5.09 16.00 34.74
CA GLU A 304 -5.57 14.71 35.20
C GLU A 304 -5.08 14.54 36.65
N ARG A 305 -6.01 14.49 37.60
CA ARG A 305 -5.71 14.08 38.97
C ARG A 305 -5.51 12.56 38.92
N ASP A 306 -4.30 12.15 39.28
CA ASP A 306 -3.90 10.76 39.56
C ASP A 306 -4.90 10.03 40.47
#